data_AF-A0A6A5YAP3-F1
#
_entry.id   AF-A0A6A5YAP3-F1
#
_cell.length_a   1.000
_cell.length_b   1.000
_cell.length_c   1.000
_cell.angle_alpha   90.00
_cell.angle_beta   90.00
_cell.angle_gamma   90.00
#
_symmetry.space_group_name_H-M   'P 1'
#
loop_
_entity.id
_entity.type
_entity.pdbx_description
1 polymer ?
#
loop_
_entity_poly.entity_id
_entity_poly.type
_entity_poly.pdbx_seq_one_letter_code
_entity_poly.pdbx_strand_id
1 'polypeptide(L)'
;MSKRKLLPFLALTVTLFFVFLYYSTSVRDTWHGLPQHVGLGDHFGEGQADDNSTTPNLKDPDYVNWNPKPKFTKGSARPAGDNFTSVLVIAKTKDEDISWMENEIPDQPKAIYVADDPTAPLHPPKNKGHEVMVYLSYIIDHYDDLPDVSIFMHAHQFTWHNDDILGNNAAQMITRLSRPRVWREGFVNMRCSWHPGCPDWMHPGETKENVYKQEETLLAKSWSELFPLDEIPKVLAQPCCAQFALSRERIQAMPHSQYVWYRNWLFNTPLPDFLSGRIWEYVWQFVFTGQNIVCPKEHMCFCDQYGSCFGGEDEFKVFIDRKNELGGREAELRDWEEKGKAIKEAQDEGRFDEAAQLEKPEPGKDQTLKKEIERLRPIVNKLKDEAYERGKDPKNRAKEAGREWHEGDGY
;
A
#
# COMPACT_ATOMS: atom_id res chain seq x y z
N MET A 1 -22.77 21.90 -65.46
CA MET A 1 -22.49 20.49 -65.06
C MET A 1 -23.52 19.58 -65.71
N SER A 2 -23.07 18.52 -66.41
CA SER A 2 -23.93 17.62 -67.19
C SER A 2 -24.94 16.87 -66.30
N LYS A 3 -26.22 16.84 -66.72
CA LYS A 3 -27.34 16.16 -66.04
C LYS A 3 -27.06 14.68 -65.69
N ARG A 4 -26.07 14.05 -66.32
CA ARG A 4 -25.62 12.68 -66.02
C ARG A 4 -24.84 12.51 -64.70
N LYS A 5 -24.27 13.58 -64.13
CA LYS A 5 -23.56 13.51 -62.83
C LYS A 5 -24.43 13.89 -61.63
N LEU A 6 -25.64 14.41 -61.87
CA LEU A 6 -26.55 14.85 -60.80
C LEU A 6 -27.35 13.69 -60.20
N LEU A 7 -27.78 12.74 -61.03
CA LEU A 7 -28.54 11.56 -60.62
C LEU A 7 -27.86 10.68 -59.54
N PRO A 8 -26.57 10.29 -59.67
CA PRO A 8 -25.92 9.48 -58.63
C PRO A 8 -25.69 10.29 -57.34
N PHE A 9 -25.46 11.60 -57.45
CA PHE A 9 -25.32 12.48 -56.28
C PHE A 9 -26.65 12.63 -55.53
N LEU A 10 -27.75 12.79 -56.26
CA LEU A 10 -29.09 12.88 -55.69
C LEU A 10 -29.48 11.58 -54.99
N ALA A 11 -29.20 10.43 -55.63
CA ALA A 11 -29.43 9.11 -55.04
C ALA A 11 -28.64 8.93 -53.75
N LEU A 12 -27.34 9.27 -53.73
CA LEU A 12 -26.50 9.21 -52.54
C LEU A 12 -27.06 10.10 -51.41
N THR A 13 -27.45 11.33 -51.72
CA THR A 13 -28.02 12.25 -50.72
C THR A 13 -29.34 11.76 -50.15
N VAL A 14 -30.18 11.14 -50.98
CA VAL A 14 -31.46 10.55 -50.53
C VAL A 14 -31.21 9.33 -49.66
N THR A 15 -30.27 8.45 -50.02
CA THR A 15 -29.91 7.29 -49.20
C THR A 15 -29.32 7.72 -47.87
N LEU A 16 -28.40 8.70 -47.85
CA LEU A 16 -27.85 9.24 -46.61
C LEU A 16 -28.91 9.90 -45.74
N PHE A 17 -29.89 10.59 -46.34
CA PHE A 17 -31.02 11.19 -45.62
C PHE A 17 -31.91 10.12 -44.97
N PHE A 18 -32.22 9.02 -45.68
CA PHE A 18 -32.99 7.92 -45.11
C PHE A 18 -32.20 7.12 -44.06
N VAL A 19 -30.88 6.94 -44.23
CA VAL A 19 -30.02 6.34 -43.20
C VAL A 19 -29.94 7.25 -41.98
N PHE A 20 -29.86 8.56 -42.15
CA PHE A 20 -29.89 9.52 -41.04
C PHE A 20 -31.26 9.53 -40.34
N LEU A 21 -32.37 9.45 -41.08
CA LEU A 21 -33.71 9.35 -40.49
C LEU A 21 -33.90 8.02 -39.77
N TYR A 22 -33.44 6.91 -40.34
CA TYR A 22 -33.46 5.60 -39.69
C TYR A 22 -32.59 5.61 -38.44
N TYR A 23 -31.36 6.12 -38.51
CA TYR A 23 -30.48 6.21 -37.36
C TYR A 23 -31.04 7.16 -36.29
N SER A 24 -31.58 8.32 -36.65
CA SER A 24 -32.15 9.26 -35.67
C SER A 24 -33.46 8.77 -35.04
N THR A 25 -34.30 8.04 -35.78
CA THR A 25 -35.52 7.40 -35.24
C THR A 25 -35.17 6.18 -34.40
N SER A 26 -34.32 5.28 -34.90
CA SER A 26 -33.85 4.11 -34.14
C SER A 26 -33.11 4.52 -32.87
N VAL A 27 -32.24 5.53 -32.97
CA VAL A 27 -31.55 6.10 -31.82
C VAL A 27 -32.56 6.72 -30.87
N ARG A 28 -33.51 7.55 -31.32
CA ARG A 28 -34.59 8.09 -30.47
C ARG A 28 -35.37 7.00 -29.74
N ASP A 29 -35.78 5.95 -30.44
CA ASP A 29 -36.54 4.84 -29.85
C ASP A 29 -35.67 4.03 -28.87
N THR A 30 -34.37 3.92 -29.13
CA THR A 30 -33.40 3.32 -28.20
C THR A 30 -33.19 4.20 -26.96
N TRP A 31 -33.22 5.54 -27.09
CA TRP A 31 -33.14 6.48 -25.96
C TRP A 31 -34.43 6.51 -25.13
N HIS A 32 -35.60 6.36 -25.74
CA HIS A 32 -36.88 6.30 -25.03
C HIS A 32 -37.07 5.00 -24.22
N GLY A 33 -36.34 3.93 -24.56
CA GLY A 33 -36.33 2.66 -23.82
C GLY A 33 -35.16 2.50 -22.83
N LEU A 34 -34.24 3.46 -22.75
CA LEU A 34 -33.13 3.43 -21.79
C LEU A 34 -33.55 4.13 -20.49
N PRO A 35 -33.49 3.47 -19.32
CA PRO A 35 -33.69 4.15 -18.04
C PRO A 35 -32.61 5.23 -17.86
N GLN A 36 -32.99 6.50 -17.86
CA GLN A 36 -32.08 7.60 -17.52
C GLN A 36 -31.86 7.64 -16.00
N HIS A 37 -30.91 6.84 -15.51
CA HIS A 37 -30.39 6.95 -14.14
C HIS A 37 -28.87 7.12 -14.13
N VAL A 38 -28.37 7.96 -15.04
CA VAL A 38 -27.02 8.54 -14.94
C VAL A 38 -27.21 10.05 -14.99
N GLY A 39 -27.06 10.69 -13.83
CA GLY A 39 -27.37 12.11 -13.61
C GLY A 39 -26.59 13.04 -14.53
N LEU A 40 -27.23 13.45 -15.62
CA LEU A 40 -26.84 14.57 -16.47
C LEU A 40 -27.98 15.59 -16.50
N GLY A 41 -28.26 16.21 -15.34
CA GLY A 41 -28.97 17.49 -15.22
C GLY A 41 -30.48 17.53 -15.48
N ASP A 42 -31.16 18.28 -14.60
CA ASP A 42 -32.49 18.89 -14.61
C ASP A 42 -33.66 18.27 -15.41
N HIS A 43 -34.69 17.90 -14.65
CA HIS A 43 -36.06 17.61 -15.08
C HIS A 43 -36.67 18.78 -15.88
N PHE A 44 -37.16 18.50 -17.08
CA PHE A 44 -38.28 19.23 -17.67
C PHE A 44 -39.54 18.37 -17.62
N GLY A 45 -40.47 18.76 -16.75
CA GLY A 45 -41.89 18.46 -16.84
C GLY A 45 -42.36 17.15 -16.22
N GLU A 46 -43.10 17.26 -15.11
CA GLU A 46 -44.14 16.28 -14.75
C GLU A 46 -45.19 16.25 -15.88
N GLY A 47 -45.04 15.28 -16.79
CA GLY A 47 -46.08 14.88 -17.72
C GLY A 47 -46.81 13.68 -17.15
N GLN A 48 -48.05 13.88 -16.72
CA GLN A 48 -48.99 12.86 -16.28
C GLN A 48 -49.13 11.77 -17.37
N ALA A 49 -48.57 10.59 -17.14
CA ALA A 49 -48.75 9.45 -18.03
C ALA A 49 -49.93 8.61 -17.54
N ASP A 50 -50.92 8.46 -18.43
CA ASP A 50 -52.16 7.72 -18.22
C ASP A 50 -51.90 6.26 -17.80
N ASP A 51 -52.49 5.90 -16.67
CA ASP A 51 -52.47 4.59 -16.06
C ASP A 51 -53.50 3.68 -16.75
N ASN A 52 -53.03 2.82 -17.66
CA ASN A 52 -53.81 1.66 -18.14
C ASN A 52 -52.93 0.59 -18.78
N SER A 53 -52.00 0.02 -18.00
CA SER A 53 -51.39 -1.27 -18.35
C SER A 53 -51.29 -2.18 -17.12
N THR A 54 -52.01 -3.30 -17.17
CA THR A 54 -51.95 -4.41 -16.21
C THR A 54 -50.66 -5.20 -16.38
N THR A 55 -49.53 -4.56 -16.07
CA THR A 55 -48.24 -5.22 -15.84
C THR A 55 -48.00 -5.29 -14.34
N PRO A 56 -47.51 -6.42 -13.78
CA PRO A 56 -47.16 -6.46 -12.37
C PRO A 56 -46.14 -5.35 -12.14
N ASN A 57 -46.42 -4.50 -11.15
CA ASN A 57 -45.58 -3.38 -10.76
C ASN A 57 -44.27 -3.95 -10.17
N LEU A 58 -43.37 -4.41 -11.04
CA LEU A 58 -41.99 -4.70 -10.73
C LEU A 58 -41.37 -3.35 -10.42
N LYS A 59 -41.46 -2.95 -9.14
CA LYS A 59 -40.60 -1.90 -8.62
C LYS A 59 -39.19 -2.32 -8.95
N ASP A 60 -38.52 -1.54 -9.79
CA ASP A 60 -37.08 -1.65 -9.96
C ASP A 60 -36.44 -1.69 -8.56
N PRO A 61 -35.47 -2.60 -8.32
CA PRO A 61 -34.69 -2.60 -7.09
C PRO A 61 -34.21 -1.18 -6.76
N ASP A 62 -34.16 -0.84 -5.48
CA ASP A 62 -33.58 0.44 -5.05
C ASP A 62 -32.07 0.45 -5.38
N TYR A 63 -31.74 0.97 -6.56
CA TYR A 63 -30.37 1.09 -7.04
C TYR A 63 -29.59 2.23 -6.37
N VAL A 64 -30.25 3.09 -5.59
CA VAL A 64 -29.59 4.20 -4.85
C VAL A 64 -28.54 3.64 -3.88
N ASN A 65 -28.68 2.38 -3.46
CA ASN A 65 -27.75 1.69 -2.57
C ASN A 65 -27.08 0.45 -3.21
N TRP A 66 -27.16 0.27 -4.53
CA TRP A 66 -26.58 -0.88 -5.23
C TRP A 66 -25.09 -0.65 -5.55
N ASN A 67 -24.27 -0.43 -4.52
CA ASN A 67 -22.82 -0.55 -4.61
C ASN A 67 -22.42 -1.86 -3.91
N PRO A 68 -22.19 -2.97 -4.65
CA PRO A 68 -21.77 -4.23 -4.04
C PRO A 68 -20.35 -4.09 -3.47
N LYS A 69 -20.26 -3.65 -2.21
CA LYS A 69 -18.98 -3.53 -1.52
C LYS A 69 -18.45 -4.91 -1.12
N PRO A 70 -17.17 -5.20 -1.34
CA PRO A 70 -16.54 -6.41 -0.80
C PRO A 70 -16.77 -6.50 0.71
N LYS A 71 -17.27 -7.65 1.17
CA LYS A 71 -17.46 -7.89 2.60
C LYS A 71 -16.16 -8.44 3.19
N PHE A 72 -15.32 -7.54 3.68
CA PHE A 72 -14.12 -7.90 4.39
C PHE A 72 -14.45 -8.46 5.78
N THR A 73 -14.19 -9.75 5.98
CA THR A 73 -14.35 -10.43 7.27
C THR A 73 -13.00 -10.89 7.81
N LYS A 74 -12.96 -11.18 9.11
CA LYS A 74 -11.79 -11.85 9.72
C LYS A 74 -11.61 -13.23 9.09
N GLY A 75 -10.37 -13.69 9.03
CA GLY A 75 -10.03 -14.99 8.47
C GLY A 75 -10.79 -16.13 9.15
N SER A 76 -11.08 -17.17 8.38
CA SER A 76 -11.76 -18.36 8.88
C SER A 76 -10.96 -19.05 9.99
N ALA A 77 -11.67 -19.74 10.90
CA ALA A 77 -11.04 -20.52 11.95
C ALA A 77 -10.25 -21.69 11.36
N ARG A 78 -9.01 -21.89 11.83
CA ARG A 78 -8.17 -23.03 11.46
C ARG A 78 -7.90 -23.93 12.67
N PRO A 79 -7.72 -25.24 12.46
CA PRO A 79 -7.27 -26.16 13.50
C PRO A 79 -5.94 -25.74 14.13
N ALA A 80 -5.76 -26.09 15.41
CA ALA A 80 -4.49 -25.88 16.08
C ALA A 80 -3.37 -26.71 15.44
N GLY A 81 -2.23 -26.07 15.18
CA GLY A 81 -1.06 -26.73 14.58
C GLY A 81 -1.07 -26.80 13.06
N ASP A 82 -2.08 -26.22 12.40
CA ASP A 82 -2.07 -26.04 10.95
C ASP A 82 -0.90 -25.16 10.50
N ASN A 83 -0.14 -25.64 9.52
CA ASN A 83 0.91 -24.86 8.89
C ASN A 83 0.32 -23.99 7.76
N PHE A 84 0.74 -22.72 7.75
CA PHE A 84 0.37 -21.78 6.70
C PHE A 84 1.37 -21.87 5.55
N THR A 85 0.88 -22.17 4.35
CA THR A 85 1.69 -22.01 3.14
C THR A 85 1.93 -20.52 2.89
N SER A 86 3.11 -20.17 2.39
CA SER A 86 3.38 -18.78 2.03
C SER A 86 4.35 -18.60 0.88
N VAL A 87 4.17 -17.48 0.17
CA VAL A 87 5.07 -17.03 -0.90
C VAL A 87 5.47 -15.58 -0.63
N LEU A 88 6.76 -15.29 -0.79
CA LEU A 88 7.33 -13.96 -0.77
C LEU A 88 7.40 -13.42 -2.21
N VAL A 89 6.63 -12.38 -2.50
CA VAL A 89 6.57 -11.69 -3.78
C VAL A 89 7.51 -10.48 -3.70
N ILE A 90 8.56 -10.51 -4.51
CA ILE A 90 9.57 -9.45 -4.58
C ILE A 90 9.45 -8.73 -5.92
N ALA A 91 9.26 -7.42 -5.86
CA ALA A 91 9.48 -6.54 -7.00
C ALA A 91 10.93 -6.05 -6.95
N LYS A 92 11.67 -6.25 -8.03
CA LYS A 92 13.04 -5.75 -8.18
C LYS A 92 13.35 -5.22 -9.57
N THR A 93 14.42 -4.46 -9.67
CA THR A 93 15.14 -4.12 -10.91
C THR A 93 16.33 -5.04 -11.08
N LYS A 94 16.89 -5.12 -12.29
CA LYS A 94 18.00 -6.01 -12.61
C LYS A 94 19.21 -5.85 -11.69
N ASP A 95 19.52 -4.61 -11.32
CA ASP A 95 20.72 -4.25 -10.56
C ASP A 95 20.58 -4.44 -9.05
N GLU A 96 19.37 -4.67 -8.54
CA GLU A 96 19.16 -4.94 -7.10
C GLU A 96 19.66 -6.33 -6.71
N ASP A 97 20.52 -6.38 -5.70
CA ASP A 97 21.05 -7.62 -5.16
C ASP A 97 20.05 -8.30 -4.21
N ILE A 98 19.82 -9.58 -4.46
CA ILE A 98 18.92 -10.45 -3.71
C ILE A 98 19.62 -11.70 -3.18
N SER A 99 20.95 -11.79 -3.30
CA SER A 99 21.76 -12.92 -2.85
C SER A 99 21.56 -13.25 -1.37
N TRP A 100 21.23 -12.24 -0.55
CA TRP A 100 20.93 -12.39 0.87
C TRP A 100 19.76 -13.36 1.13
N MET A 101 18.79 -13.46 0.22
CA MET A 101 17.61 -14.30 0.43
C MET A 101 17.97 -15.79 0.43
N GLU A 102 19.00 -16.20 -0.31
CA GLU A 102 19.47 -17.59 -0.32
C GLU A 102 20.19 -17.96 1.00
N ASN A 103 20.81 -16.98 1.65
CA ASN A 103 21.54 -17.21 2.90
C ASN A 103 20.64 -17.11 4.14
N GLU A 104 19.73 -16.13 4.16
CA GLU A 104 18.95 -15.77 5.35
C GLU A 104 17.56 -16.42 5.39
N ILE A 105 16.96 -16.67 4.21
CA ILE A 105 15.62 -17.25 4.07
C ILE A 105 15.55 -18.31 2.95
N PRO A 106 16.43 -19.34 2.98
CA PRO A 106 16.49 -20.35 1.93
C PRO A 106 15.15 -21.08 1.75
N ASP A 107 14.48 -21.40 2.86
CA ASP A 107 13.27 -22.22 2.87
C ASP A 107 11.98 -21.45 2.52
N GLN A 108 12.02 -20.11 2.47
CA GLN A 108 10.85 -19.31 2.11
C GLN A 108 10.63 -19.39 0.59
N PRO A 109 9.47 -19.87 0.09
CA PRO A 109 9.14 -19.82 -1.34
C PRO A 109 9.04 -18.37 -1.82
N LYS A 110 9.50 -18.11 -3.05
CA LYS A 110 9.68 -16.76 -3.59
C LYS A 110 9.11 -16.65 -5.01
N ALA A 111 8.48 -15.53 -5.30
CA ALA A 111 8.11 -15.10 -6.65
C ALA A 111 8.83 -13.78 -6.93
N ILE A 112 9.94 -13.84 -7.67
CA ILE A 112 10.84 -12.70 -7.89
C ILE A 112 10.61 -12.13 -9.28
N TYR A 113 9.97 -10.97 -9.34
CA TYR A 113 9.70 -10.26 -10.59
C TYR A 113 10.79 -9.22 -10.87
N VAL A 114 11.29 -9.20 -12.10
CA VAL A 114 12.26 -8.20 -12.56
C VAL A 114 11.55 -7.21 -13.48
N ALA A 115 11.33 -5.99 -12.98
CA ALA A 115 10.47 -5.00 -13.62
C ALA A 115 11.05 -4.43 -14.92
N ASP A 116 12.38 -4.35 -15.04
CA ASP A 116 13.11 -3.71 -16.14
C ASP A 116 13.84 -4.70 -17.06
N ASP A 117 13.61 -6.01 -16.90
CA ASP A 117 14.15 -7.06 -17.78
C ASP A 117 13.02 -7.90 -18.41
N PRO A 118 12.67 -7.67 -19.69
CA PRO A 118 11.59 -8.41 -20.36
C PRO A 118 11.93 -9.87 -20.65
N THR A 119 13.18 -10.29 -20.43
CA THR A 119 13.62 -11.68 -20.58
C THR A 119 13.58 -12.47 -19.28
N ALA A 120 13.29 -11.80 -18.15
CA ALA A 120 13.19 -12.46 -16.86
C ALA A 120 12.03 -13.46 -16.84
N PRO A 121 12.18 -14.62 -16.16
CA PRO A 121 11.12 -15.62 -16.06
C PRO A 121 9.80 -15.07 -15.50
N LEU A 122 9.89 -14.15 -14.54
CA LEU A 122 8.76 -13.37 -14.03
C LEU A 122 9.04 -11.90 -14.36
N HIS A 123 8.29 -11.37 -15.32
CA HIS A 123 8.33 -9.98 -15.72
C HIS A 123 6.90 -9.44 -15.75
N PRO A 124 6.62 -8.26 -15.15
CA PRO A 124 5.31 -7.65 -15.26
C PRO A 124 5.00 -7.27 -16.72
N PRO A 125 3.74 -7.16 -17.13
CA PRO A 125 3.36 -6.80 -18.50
C PRO A 125 3.86 -5.42 -18.95
N LYS A 126 4.26 -4.54 -18.01
CA LYS A 126 4.84 -3.23 -18.28
C LYS A 126 5.61 -2.75 -17.05
N ASN A 127 6.75 -2.08 -17.24
CA ASN A 127 7.42 -1.36 -16.16
C ASN A 127 6.70 -0.02 -15.88
N LYS A 128 5.69 -0.02 -14.98
CA LYS A 128 4.86 1.15 -14.65
C LYS A 128 4.22 1.02 -13.27
N GLY A 129 4.22 2.08 -12.47
CA GLY A 129 3.72 2.08 -11.10
C GLY A 129 4.66 1.38 -10.12
N HIS A 130 5.97 1.30 -10.39
CA HIS A 130 6.95 0.58 -9.56
C HIS A 130 6.46 -0.86 -9.18
N GLU A 131 6.44 -1.20 -7.90
CA GLU A 131 6.04 -2.51 -7.38
C GLU A 131 4.57 -2.86 -7.63
N VAL A 132 3.72 -1.87 -7.89
CA VAL A 132 2.27 -2.05 -7.98
C VAL A 132 1.90 -2.95 -9.16
N MET A 133 2.55 -2.79 -10.31
CA MET A 133 2.29 -3.65 -11.46
C MET A 133 2.70 -5.10 -11.19
N VAL A 134 3.80 -5.29 -10.46
CA VAL A 134 4.25 -6.62 -10.04
C VAL A 134 3.22 -7.24 -9.10
N TYR A 135 2.79 -6.52 -8.06
CA TYR A 135 1.86 -7.04 -7.06
C TYR A 135 0.50 -7.39 -7.67
N LEU A 136 -0.05 -6.49 -8.50
CA LEU A 136 -1.30 -6.76 -9.20
C LEU A 136 -1.16 -7.91 -10.19
N SER A 137 -0.04 -8.03 -10.90
CA SER A 137 0.16 -9.15 -11.84
C SER A 137 0.26 -10.48 -11.10
N TYR A 138 1.02 -10.56 -10.00
CA TYR A 138 1.06 -11.75 -9.17
C TYR A 138 -0.35 -12.16 -8.69
N ILE A 139 -1.12 -11.20 -8.15
CA ILE A 139 -2.49 -11.49 -7.68
C ILE A 139 -3.39 -11.99 -8.81
N ILE A 140 -3.31 -11.38 -10.00
CA ILE A 140 -4.13 -11.73 -11.17
C ILE A 140 -3.74 -13.11 -11.71
N ASP A 141 -2.45 -13.38 -11.82
CA ASP A 141 -1.92 -14.59 -12.45
C ASP A 141 -2.08 -15.81 -11.54
N HIS A 142 -2.10 -15.59 -10.21
CA HIS A 142 -2.20 -16.65 -9.20
C HIS A 142 -3.53 -16.70 -8.43
N TYR A 143 -4.56 -15.98 -8.87
CA TYR A 143 -5.77 -15.76 -8.08
C TYR A 143 -6.45 -17.04 -7.57
N ASP A 144 -6.43 -18.11 -8.38
CA ASP A 144 -7.05 -19.39 -8.08
C ASP A 144 -6.12 -20.37 -7.33
N ASP A 145 -4.80 -20.12 -7.31
CA ASP A 145 -3.76 -21.00 -6.72
C ASP A 145 -2.89 -20.29 -5.65
N LEU A 146 -3.38 -19.18 -5.09
CA LEU A 146 -2.71 -18.42 -4.03
C LEU A 146 -2.27 -19.31 -2.84
N PRO A 147 -1.13 -19.02 -2.19
CA PRO A 147 -0.80 -19.61 -0.89
C PRO A 147 -1.72 -19.07 0.21
N ASP A 148 -1.68 -19.66 1.41
CA ASP A 148 -2.50 -19.15 2.52
C ASP A 148 -2.14 -17.70 2.86
N VAL A 149 -0.84 -17.35 2.76
CA VAL A 149 -0.30 -16.01 2.96
C VAL A 149 0.62 -15.59 1.82
N SER A 150 0.33 -14.47 1.18
CA SER A 150 1.23 -13.80 0.23
C SER A 150 1.87 -12.58 0.90
N ILE A 151 3.21 -12.49 0.91
CA ILE A 151 3.95 -11.32 1.42
C ILE A 151 4.47 -10.52 0.24
N PHE A 152 4.22 -9.22 0.21
CA PHE A 152 4.70 -8.30 -0.81
C PHE A 152 5.74 -7.37 -0.21
N MET A 153 6.96 -7.37 -0.76
CA MET A 153 8.10 -6.66 -0.17
C MET A 153 9.09 -6.19 -1.23
N HIS A 154 9.83 -5.12 -0.91
CA HIS A 154 10.97 -4.65 -1.72
C HIS A 154 12.18 -5.58 -1.57
N ALA A 155 13.12 -5.51 -2.50
CA ALA A 155 14.28 -6.41 -2.57
C ALA A 155 15.36 -6.18 -1.49
N HIS A 156 15.40 -4.99 -0.89
CA HIS A 156 16.48 -4.56 -0.01
C HIS A 156 16.47 -5.26 1.36
N GLN A 157 17.58 -5.89 1.74
CA GLN A 157 17.71 -6.50 3.07
C GLN A 157 17.73 -5.45 4.18
N PHE A 158 18.62 -4.46 4.09
CA PHE A 158 18.81 -3.43 5.12
C PHE A 158 18.41 -2.05 4.60
N THR A 159 17.36 -1.47 5.15
CA THR A 159 16.78 -0.22 4.62
C THR A 159 15.87 0.46 5.63
N TRP A 160 15.72 1.77 5.51
CA TRP A 160 14.93 2.62 6.42
C TRP A 160 13.43 2.30 6.44
N HIS A 161 12.92 1.67 5.38
CA HIS A 161 11.50 1.29 5.28
C HIS A 161 11.20 -0.06 5.95
N ASN A 162 12.20 -0.73 6.51
CA ASN A 162 12.05 -1.86 7.41
C ASN A 162 12.10 -1.38 8.87
N ASP A 163 11.34 -2.00 9.78
CA ASP A 163 11.31 -1.52 11.17
C ASP A 163 12.65 -1.69 11.88
N ASP A 164 13.08 -0.62 12.55
CA ASP A 164 14.37 -0.56 13.24
C ASP A 164 14.44 -1.44 14.49
N ILE A 165 13.29 -1.69 15.14
CA ILE A 165 13.16 -2.69 16.22
C ILE A 165 13.55 -4.07 15.72
N LEU A 166 13.40 -4.36 14.42
CA LEU A 166 13.82 -5.60 13.76
C LEU A 166 15.19 -5.45 13.06
N GLY A 167 15.95 -4.42 13.43
CA GLY A 167 17.29 -4.15 12.89
C GLY A 167 17.28 -3.63 11.45
N ASN A 168 16.18 -3.03 10.99
CA ASN A 168 15.99 -2.62 9.60
C ASN A 168 16.16 -3.78 8.60
N ASN A 169 16.03 -5.04 9.06
CA ASN A 169 16.40 -6.23 8.32
C ASN A 169 15.16 -6.97 7.79
N ALA A 170 15.05 -7.07 6.47
CA ALA A 170 13.95 -7.75 5.79
C ALA A 170 13.84 -9.22 6.20
N ALA A 171 14.96 -9.91 6.39
CA ALA A 171 14.96 -11.31 6.82
C ALA A 171 14.26 -11.47 8.19
N GLN A 172 14.47 -10.53 9.11
CA GLN A 172 13.80 -10.55 10.41
C GLN A 172 12.30 -10.28 10.28
N MET A 173 11.90 -9.36 9.40
CA MET A 173 10.48 -9.11 9.12
C MET A 173 9.79 -10.35 8.54
N ILE A 174 10.40 -11.01 7.56
CA ILE A 174 9.80 -12.17 6.87
C ILE A 174 9.72 -13.40 7.78
N THR A 175 10.81 -13.70 8.50
CA THR A 175 10.89 -14.91 9.35
C THR A 175 10.02 -14.80 10.60
N ARG A 176 9.89 -13.60 11.15
CA ARG A 176 9.12 -13.38 12.40
C ARG A 176 7.66 -13.05 12.16
N LEU A 177 7.25 -12.78 10.92
CA LEU A 177 5.87 -12.45 10.58
C LEU A 177 4.92 -13.60 10.97
N SER A 178 3.99 -13.29 11.89
CA SER A 178 2.90 -14.17 12.29
C SER A 178 1.95 -14.43 11.12
N ARG A 179 2.00 -15.63 10.55
CA ARG A 179 1.05 -16.08 9.52
C ARG A 179 -0.38 -16.22 10.05
N PRO A 180 -0.60 -16.73 11.28
CA PRO A 180 -1.91 -16.68 11.94
C PRO A 180 -2.50 -15.27 12.02
N ARG A 181 -1.71 -14.24 12.35
CA ARG A 181 -2.20 -12.84 12.33
C ARG A 181 -2.57 -12.40 10.92
N VAL A 182 -1.72 -12.65 9.92
CA VAL A 182 -2.06 -12.28 8.53
C VAL A 182 -3.36 -12.93 8.09
N TRP A 183 -3.54 -14.22 8.42
CA TRP A 183 -4.76 -14.94 8.13
C TRP A 183 -5.98 -14.30 8.80
N ARG A 184 -5.90 -14.08 10.12
CA ARG A 184 -6.98 -13.55 10.95
C ARG A 184 -7.40 -12.14 10.56
N GLU A 185 -6.45 -11.24 10.32
CA GLU A 185 -6.74 -9.85 9.95
C GLU A 185 -7.03 -9.71 8.44
N GLY A 186 -6.52 -10.64 7.63
CA GLY A 186 -6.62 -10.68 6.18
C GLY A 186 -5.65 -9.73 5.47
N PHE A 187 -5.36 -8.57 6.07
CA PHE A 187 -4.36 -7.62 5.62
C PHE A 187 -3.54 -7.15 6.82
N VAL A 188 -2.22 -7.15 6.68
CA VAL A 188 -1.33 -6.45 7.59
C VAL A 188 -0.30 -5.65 6.80
N ASN A 189 -0.02 -4.43 7.24
CA ASN A 189 1.14 -3.71 6.77
C ASN A 189 2.38 -4.33 7.42
N MET A 190 3.45 -4.56 6.64
CA MET A 190 4.69 -5.13 7.17
C MET A 190 5.35 -4.14 8.14
N ARG A 191 5.13 -2.85 7.98
CA ARG A 191 5.65 -1.85 8.90
C ARG A 191 4.69 -1.63 10.08
N CYS A 192 5.24 -1.62 11.28
CA CYS A 192 4.52 -1.29 12.51
C CYS A 192 4.74 0.16 12.95
N SER A 193 5.91 0.74 12.69
CA SER A 193 6.18 2.14 13.07
C SER A 193 5.28 3.12 12.34
N TRP A 194 4.71 4.09 13.05
CA TRP A 194 3.72 5.01 12.50
C TRP A 194 4.27 6.03 11.51
N HIS A 195 5.50 6.50 11.70
CA HIS A 195 6.08 7.51 10.83
C HIS A 195 6.93 6.88 9.71
N PRO A 196 6.75 7.27 8.44
CA PRO A 196 5.66 8.10 7.91
C PRO A 196 4.39 7.27 7.69
N GLY A 197 3.24 7.96 7.66
CA GLY A 197 1.97 7.37 7.20
C GLY A 197 0.81 7.34 8.20
N CYS A 198 1.08 7.37 9.51
CA CYS A 198 0.07 7.39 10.56
C CYS A 198 0.25 8.54 11.56
N PRO A 199 -0.83 8.97 12.25
CA PRO A 199 -2.23 8.55 12.08
C PRO A 199 -2.98 9.35 10.99
N ASP A 200 -2.37 10.43 10.48
CA ASP A 200 -3.00 11.43 9.64
C ASP A 200 -1.99 11.87 8.56
N TRP A 201 -2.04 11.22 7.39
CA TRP A 201 -0.98 11.36 6.39
C TRP A 201 -1.44 12.02 5.11
N MET A 202 -2.29 11.39 4.29
CA MET A 202 -2.71 11.97 3.01
C MET A 202 -4.12 12.56 3.09
N HIS A 203 -4.29 13.74 2.51
CA HIS A 203 -5.56 14.44 2.43
C HIS A 203 -5.96 14.62 0.97
N PRO A 204 -6.78 13.72 0.38
CA PRO A 204 -7.17 13.82 -1.03
C PRO A 204 -7.80 15.14 -1.46
N GLY A 205 -8.36 15.92 -0.52
CA GLY A 205 -8.90 17.26 -0.77
C GLY A 205 -7.88 18.40 -0.77
N GLU A 206 -6.59 18.12 -0.51
CA GLU A 206 -5.54 19.14 -0.54
C GLU A 206 -5.28 19.59 -1.98
N THR A 207 -5.04 20.89 -2.15
CA THR A 207 -4.81 21.53 -3.46
C THR A 207 -3.44 22.18 -3.56
N LYS A 208 -2.76 22.37 -2.43
CA LYS A 208 -1.42 22.93 -2.38
C LYS A 208 -0.39 21.82 -2.55
N GLU A 209 0.52 22.03 -3.50
CA GLU A 209 1.62 21.11 -3.72
C GLU A 209 2.55 21.09 -2.50
N ASN A 210 2.94 19.87 -2.11
CA ASN A 210 3.91 19.64 -1.06
C ASN A 210 5.04 18.78 -1.64
N VAL A 211 6.27 19.29 -1.59
CA VAL A 211 7.44 18.58 -2.14
C VAL A 211 7.69 17.22 -1.49
N TYR A 212 7.20 17.00 -0.28
CA TYR A 212 7.32 15.74 0.46
C TYR A 212 6.13 14.79 0.24
N LYS A 213 5.03 15.26 -0.39
CA LYS A 213 3.79 14.52 -0.66
C LYS A 213 3.23 14.90 -2.04
N GLN A 214 4.05 14.71 -3.07
CA GLN A 214 3.75 15.19 -4.43
C GLN A 214 2.46 14.59 -5.00
N GLU A 215 2.12 13.38 -4.56
CA GLU A 215 0.91 12.66 -4.95
C GLU A 215 -0.39 13.16 -4.28
N GLU A 216 -0.32 13.96 -3.21
CA GLU A 216 -1.47 14.30 -2.37
C GLU A 216 -2.58 15.04 -3.15
N THR A 217 -2.18 16.02 -3.97
CA THR A 217 -3.11 16.81 -4.80
C THR A 217 -3.71 16.01 -5.97
N LEU A 218 -3.16 14.83 -6.27
CA LEU A 218 -3.61 13.94 -7.33
C LEU A 218 -4.56 12.85 -6.82
N LEU A 219 -4.66 12.66 -5.50
CA LEU A 219 -5.41 11.58 -4.89
C LEU A 219 -6.92 11.69 -5.15
N ALA A 220 -7.55 12.86 -5.05
CA ALA A 220 -8.99 12.98 -5.30
C ALA A 220 -9.37 12.52 -6.72
N LYS A 221 -8.62 12.95 -7.73
CA LYS A 221 -8.85 12.52 -9.11
C LYS A 221 -8.61 11.02 -9.25
N SER A 222 -7.46 10.53 -8.78
CA SER A 222 -7.10 9.11 -8.90
C SER A 222 -8.07 8.20 -8.15
N TRP A 223 -8.59 8.66 -7.01
CA TRP A 223 -9.65 8.00 -6.25
C TRP A 223 -10.93 7.88 -7.07
N SER A 224 -11.39 8.96 -7.70
CA SER A 224 -12.59 8.93 -8.54
C SER A 224 -12.48 7.98 -9.74
N GLU A 225 -11.26 7.73 -10.22
CA GLU A 225 -10.99 6.77 -11.29
C GLU A 225 -10.88 5.33 -10.78
N LEU A 226 -10.25 5.11 -9.62
CA LEU A 226 -10.06 3.77 -9.04
C LEU A 226 -11.31 3.23 -8.36
N PHE A 227 -12.03 4.10 -7.65
CA PHE A 227 -13.17 3.80 -6.79
C PHE A 227 -14.36 4.73 -7.09
N PRO A 228 -14.91 4.70 -8.31
CA PRO A 228 -15.92 5.66 -8.77
C PRO A 228 -17.23 5.66 -7.98
N LEU A 229 -17.48 4.61 -7.18
CA LEU A 229 -18.68 4.44 -6.36
C LEU A 229 -18.44 4.70 -4.86
N ASP A 230 -17.22 5.08 -4.47
CA ASP A 230 -16.86 5.38 -3.09
C ASP A 230 -16.56 6.86 -2.92
N GLU A 231 -17.05 7.44 -1.82
CA GLU A 231 -16.78 8.83 -1.47
C GLU A 231 -15.28 9.07 -1.31
N ILE A 232 -14.81 10.23 -1.78
CA ILE A 232 -13.42 10.65 -1.60
C ILE A 232 -13.17 10.85 -0.09
N PRO A 233 -12.22 10.13 0.51
CA PRO A 233 -11.99 10.20 1.94
C PRO A 233 -11.30 11.51 2.30
N LYS A 234 -11.54 11.97 3.52
CA LYS A 234 -10.86 13.16 4.06
C LYS A 234 -9.38 12.90 4.38
N VAL A 235 -9.09 11.69 4.84
CA VAL A 235 -7.77 11.24 5.28
C VAL A 235 -7.54 9.81 4.83
N LEU A 236 -6.37 9.54 4.29
CA LEU A 236 -5.82 8.20 4.09
C LEU A 236 -4.56 8.05 4.94
N ALA A 237 -4.53 7.00 5.76
CA ALA A 237 -3.41 6.76 6.66
C ALA A 237 -3.17 5.27 6.90
N GLN A 238 -1.92 4.88 6.81
CA GLN A 238 -1.37 3.58 7.20
C GLN A 238 0.15 3.75 7.24
N PRO A 239 0.91 2.88 7.94
CA PRO A 239 2.37 2.89 7.81
C PRO A 239 2.79 2.82 6.33
N CYS A 240 3.84 3.55 5.95
CA CYS A 240 4.21 3.75 4.55
C CYS A 240 4.67 2.47 3.81
N CYS A 241 5.07 2.71 2.57
CA CYS A 241 6.12 1.99 1.86
C CYS A 241 5.68 0.72 1.11
N ALA A 242 4.37 0.49 0.97
CA ALA A 242 3.80 -0.56 0.11
C ALA A 242 4.39 -1.96 0.37
N GLN A 243 4.73 -2.27 1.62
CA GLN A 243 5.08 -3.63 2.04
C GLN A 243 3.95 -4.16 2.93
N PHE A 244 3.31 -5.23 2.52
CA PHE A 244 2.14 -5.78 3.23
C PHE A 244 2.05 -7.29 3.02
N ALA A 245 1.29 -7.95 3.87
CA ALA A 245 0.96 -9.36 3.72
C ALA A 245 -0.56 -9.55 3.69
N LEU A 246 -0.99 -10.49 2.86
CA LEU A 246 -2.39 -10.78 2.60
C LEU A 246 -2.69 -12.25 2.81
N SER A 247 -3.87 -12.54 3.37
CA SER A 247 -4.41 -13.88 3.33
C SER A 247 -5.05 -14.18 1.97
N ARG A 248 -5.09 -15.46 1.60
CA ARG A 248 -5.84 -15.94 0.41
C ARG A 248 -7.28 -15.43 0.43
N GLU A 249 -7.96 -15.62 1.56
CA GLU A 249 -9.36 -15.24 1.73
C GLU A 249 -9.56 -13.73 1.54
N ARG A 250 -8.59 -12.92 1.95
CA ARG A 250 -8.66 -11.48 1.76
C ARG A 250 -8.55 -11.09 0.29
N ILE A 251 -7.63 -11.72 -0.44
CA ILE A 251 -7.50 -11.48 -1.88
C ILE A 251 -8.78 -11.92 -2.61
N GLN A 252 -9.30 -13.10 -2.28
CA GLN A 252 -10.48 -13.68 -2.93
C GLN A 252 -11.82 -13.05 -2.49
N ALA A 253 -11.82 -12.21 -1.44
CA ALA A 253 -12.99 -11.41 -1.07
C ALA A 253 -13.38 -10.38 -2.15
N MET A 254 -12.45 -10.06 -3.07
CA MET A 254 -12.70 -9.25 -4.26
C MET A 254 -12.59 -10.12 -5.52
N PRO A 255 -13.48 -9.96 -6.51
CA PRO A 255 -13.43 -10.76 -7.73
C PRO A 255 -12.17 -10.45 -8.54
N HIS A 256 -11.65 -11.45 -9.25
CA HIS A 256 -10.49 -11.34 -10.15
C HIS A 256 -10.54 -10.09 -11.07
N SER A 257 -11.72 -9.83 -11.65
CA SER A 257 -11.94 -8.69 -12.56
C SER A 257 -11.66 -7.32 -11.92
N GLN A 258 -11.78 -7.19 -10.60
CA GLN A 258 -11.47 -5.97 -9.88
C GLN A 258 -9.97 -5.67 -9.88
N TYR A 259 -9.12 -6.70 -9.73
CA TYR A 259 -7.67 -6.54 -9.84
C TYR A 259 -7.25 -6.20 -11.28
N VAL A 260 -7.92 -6.79 -12.27
CA VAL A 260 -7.72 -6.44 -13.68
C VAL A 260 -8.09 -4.97 -13.93
N TRP A 261 -9.18 -4.46 -13.35
CA TRP A 261 -9.55 -3.04 -13.40
C TRP A 261 -8.44 -2.14 -12.83
N TYR A 262 -7.94 -2.48 -11.65
CA TYR A 262 -6.84 -1.75 -11.01
C TYR A 262 -5.56 -1.74 -11.86
N ARG A 263 -5.20 -2.88 -12.46
CA ARG A 263 -4.03 -2.96 -13.36
C ARG A 263 -4.25 -2.16 -14.63
N ASN A 264 -5.46 -2.15 -15.17
CA ASN A 264 -5.83 -1.35 -16.33
C ASN A 264 -5.74 0.15 -16.06
N TRP A 265 -6.05 0.62 -14.84
CA TRP A 265 -5.81 2.01 -14.47
C TRP A 265 -4.33 2.39 -14.61
N LEU A 266 -3.40 1.53 -14.15
CA LEU A 266 -1.96 1.76 -14.30
C LEU A 266 -1.51 1.80 -15.77
N PHE A 267 -2.08 0.97 -16.63
CA PHE A 267 -1.74 0.99 -18.06
C PHE A 267 -2.13 2.29 -18.74
N ASN A 268 -3.29 2.83 -18.37
CA ASN A 268 -3.96 3.91 -19.08
C ASN A 268 -3.73 5.29 -18.47
N THR A 269 -3.36 5.37 -17.19
CA THR A 269 -3.14 6.65 -16.53
C THR A 269 -1.98 7.42 -17.18
N PRO A 270 -2.14 8.72 -17.47
CA PRO A 270 -1.07 9.55 -18.00
C PRO A 270 -0.04 9.93 -16.93
N LEU A 271 -0.29 9.59 -15.66
CA LEU A 271 0.59 9.91 -14.56
C LEU A 271 1.98 9.26 -14.78
N PRO A 272 3.08 9.95 -14.43
CA PRO A 272 4.41 9.35 -14.39
C PRO A 272 4.46 8.09 -13.52
N ASP A 273 5.44 7.23 -13.79
CA ASP A 273 5.73 5.99 -13.06
C ASP A 273 5.71 6.20 -11.53
N PHE A 274 6.61 7.05 -11.05
CA PHE A 274 6.73 7.46 -9.65
C PHE A 274 5.40 7.87 -9.00
N LEU A 275 4.67 8.82 -9.60
CA LEU A 275 3.42 9.35 -9.00
C LEU A 275 2.30 8.31 -8.98
N SER A 276 2.18 7.49 -10.02
CA SER A 276 1.20 6.39 -10.01
C SER A 276 1.50 5.33 -8.94
N GLY A 277 2.78 5.01 -8.71
CA GLY A 277 3.19 4.11 -7.63
C GLY A 277 2.87 4.70 -6.26
N ARG A 278 3.19 6.00 -6.07
CA ARG A 278 2.92 6.72 -4.83
C ARG A 278 1.43 6.83 -4.48
N ILE A 279 0.54 6.99 -5.46
CA ILE A 279 -0.91 6.92 -5.23
C ILE A 279 -1.29 5.55 -4.65
N TRP A 280 -0.76 4.48 -5.24
CA TRP A 280 -1.04 3.12 -4.81
C TRP A 280 -0.53 2.80 -3.40
N GLU A 281 0.64 3.32 -3.03
CA GLU A 281 1.19 3.23 -1.68
C GLU A 281 0.16 3.61 -0.59
N TYR A 282 -0.73 4.57 -0.87
CA TYR A 282 -1.73 5.08 0.09
C TYR A 282 -3.16 4.60 -0.13
N VAL A 283 -3.40 3.69 -1.08
CA VAL A 283 -4.73 3.09 -1.27
C VAL A 283 -4.79 1.59 -0.96
N TRP A 284 -3.65 0.92 -0.77
CA TRP A 284 -3.62 -0.53 -0.48
C TRP A 284 -4.47 -0.93 0.73
N GLN A 285 -4.41 -0.16 1.82
CA GLN A 285 -5.24 -0.40 3.00
C GLN A 285 -6.73 -0.31 2.66
N PHE A 286 -7.15 0.65 1.83
CA PHE A 286 -8.54 0.76 1.42
C PHE A 286 -8.95 -0.42 0.54
N VAL A 287 -8.12 -0.77 -0.45
CA VAL A 287 -8.33 -1.91 -1.36
C VAL A 287 -8.54 -3.20 -0.57
N PHE A 288 -7.77 -3.43 0.49
CA PHE A 288 -7.83 -4.69 1.24
C PHE A 288 -8.55 -4.62 2.57
N THR A 289 -9.14 -3.49 2.97
CA THR A 289 -9.88 -3.42 4.25
C THR A 289 -11.19 -2.65 4.16
N GLY A 290 -11.39 -1.87 3.10
CA GLY A 290 -12.47 -0.90 2.97
C GLY A 290 -12.34 0.29 3.95
N GLN A 291 -11.22 0.41 4.66
CA GLN A 291 -10.97 1.46 5.64
C GLN A 291 -9.94 2.45 5.10
N ASN A 292 -10.18 3.73 5.36
CA ASN A 292 -9.28 4.79 4.92
C ASN A 292 -8.05 4.94 5.85
N ILE A 293 -8.23 4.60 7.12
CA ILE A 293 -7.21 4.71 8.18
C ILE A 293 -6.99 3.34 8.80
N VAL A 294 -5.78 2.79 8.63
CA VAL A 294 -5.35 1.52 9.24
C VAL A 294 -4.04 1.77 9.98
N CYS A 295 -4.16 2.28 11.20
CA CYS A 295 -3.05 2.66 12.07
C CYS A 295 -3.14 1.91 13.42
N PRO A 296 -2.80 0.61 13.46
CA PRO A 296 -2.79 -0.13 14.71
C PRO A 296 -1.75 0.47 15.66
N LYS A 297 -1.99 0.38 16.98
CA LYS A 297 -0.98 0.79 17.97
C LYS A 297 0.33 0.04 17.73
N GLU A 298 1.45 0.75 17.74
CA GLU A 298 2.76 0.18 17.39
C GLU A 298 3.10 -1.03 18.27
N HIS A 299 2.89 -0.94 19.59
CA HIS A 299 3.19 -2.03 20.53
C HIS A 299 2.36 -3.30 20.24
N MET A 300 1.07 -3.17 19.90
CA MET A 300 0.21 -4.29 19.50
C MET A 300 0.67 -4.88 18.16
N CYS A 301 1.11 -4.03 17.23
CA CYS A 301 1.64 -4.47 15.96
C CYS A 301 2.91 -5.29 16.16
N PHE A 302 3.92 -4.74 16.81
CA PHE A 302 5.18 -5.43 17.08
C PHE A 302 5.00 -6.74 17.86
N CYS A 303 4.12 -6.74 18.86
CA CYS A 303 3.89 -7.92 19.67
C CYS A 303 3.21 -9.05 18.89
N ASP A 304 2.02 -8.81 18.33
CA ASP A 304 1.23 -9.88 17.72
C ASP A 304 1.63 -10.16 16.26
N GLN A 305 2.34 -9.25 15.58
CA GLN A 305 2.89 -9.49 14.24
C GLN A 305 4.28 -10.11 14.24
N TYR A 306 5.15 -9.68 15.14
CA TYR A 306 6.58 -10.02 15.11
C TYR A 306 7.11 -10.65 16.39
N GLY A 307 6.26 -10.85 17.40
CA GLY A 307 6.67 -11.43 18.68
C GLY A 307 7.55 -10.51 19.52
N SER A 308 7.40 -9.20 19.37
CA SER A 308 8.16 -8.20 20.13
C SER A 308 7.21 -7.55 21.13
N CYS A 309 6.98 -8.23 22.26
CA CYS A 309 5.95 -7.87 23.23
C CYS A 309 6.53 -7.07 24.39
N PHE A 310 6.28 -5.77 24.43
CA PHE A 310 6.88 -4.88 25.42
C PHE A 310 6.15 -4.94 26.77
N GLY A 311 4.95 -5.52 26.81
CA GLY A 311 4.16 -5.68 28.04
C GLY A 311 3.06 -4.65 28.18
N GLY A 312 2.86 -3.78 27.18
CA GLY A 312 1.90 -2.69 27.22
C GLY A 312 2.41 -1.45 26.50
N GLU A 313 1.51 -0.48 26.35
CA GLU A 313 1.79 0.81 25.72
C GLU A 313 2.81 1.63 26.52
N ASP A 314 2.72 1.60 27.86
CA ASP A 314 3.61 2.35 28.74
C ASP A 314 5.05 1.80 28.70
N GLU A 315 5.21 0.47 28.77
CA GLU A 315 6.52 -0.18 28.66
C GLU A 315 7.13 -0.01 27.26
N PHE A 316 6.32 -0.04 26.21
CA PHE A 316 6.76 0.27 24.86
C PHE A 316 7.25 1.72 24.77
N LYS A 317 6.52 2.66 25.37
CA LYS A 317 6.93 4.07 25.41
C LYS A 317 8.27 4.24 26.11
N VAL A 318 8.50 3.56 27.24
CA VAL A 318 9.80 3.58 27.94
C VAL A 318 10.92 3.08 27.03
N PHE A 319 10.68 2.00 26.29
CA PHE A 319 11.66 1.50 25.31
C PHE A 319 11.94 2.53 24.21
N ILE A 320 10.91 3.10 23.60
CA ILE A 320 11.04 4.10 22.54
C ILE A 320 11.80 5.34 23.03
N ASP A 321 11.49 5.84 24.23
CA ASP A 321 12.18 6.99 24.81
C ASP A 321 13.68 6.72 24.98
N ARG A 322 14.07 5.52 25.46
CA ARG A 322 15.48 5.11 25.59
C ARG A 322 16.16 4.87 24.24
N LYS A 323 15.46 4.27 23.28
CA LYS A 323 15.95 4.05 21.92
C LYS A 323 16.22 5.39 21.23
N ASN A 324 15.31 6.34 21.36
CA ASN A 324 15.45 7.68 20.77
C ASN A 324 16.58 8.47 21.46
N GLU A 325 16.73 8.35 22.78
CA GLU A 325 17.87 8.92 23.51
C GLU A 325 19.20 8.37 22.95
N LEU A 326 19.32 7.05 22.82
CA LEU A 326 20.50 6.40 22.25
C LEU A 326 20.78 6.87 20.82
N GLY A 327 19.78 6.82 19.94
CA GLY A 327 19.92 7.22 18.54
C GLY A 327 20.27 8.70 18.39
N GLY A 328 19.74 9.56 19.26
CA GLY A 328 20.11 10.98 19.35
C GLY A 328 21.59 11.17 19.69
N ARG A 329 22.11 10.45 20.69
CA ARG A 329 23.54 10.51 21.05
C ARG A 329 24.45 9.98 19.96
N GLU A 330 24.04 8.91 19.28
CA GLU A 330 24.78 8.38 18.15
C GLU A 330 24.79 9.36 16.96
N ALA A 331 23.68 10.05 16.70
CA ALA A 331 23.62 11.09 15.67
C ALA A 331 24.48 12.30 16.01
N GLU A 332 24.44 12.78 17.26
CA GLU A 332 25.31 13.87 17.73
C GLU A 332 26.80 13.50 17.64
N LEU A 333 27.15 12.25 17.94
CA LEU A 333 28.53 11.80 17.84
C LEU A 333 28.99 11.76 16.38
N ARG A 334 28.15 11.26 15.46
CA ARG A 334 28.45 11.29 14.02
C ARG A 334 28.63 12.71 13.51
N ASP A 335 27.73 13.63 13.84
CA ASP A 335 27.85 15.05 13.45
C ASP A 335 29.17 15.67 13.98
N TRP A 336 29.51 15.39 15.24
CA TRP A 336 30.77 15.83 15.83
C TRP A 336 32.00 15.29 15.07
N GLU A 337 31.98 14.01 14.71
CA GLU A 337 33.06 13.33 13.97
C GLU A 337 33.18 13.87 12.54
N GLU A 338 32.05 14.10 11.86
CA GLU A 338 31.98 14.67 10.52
C GLU A 338 32.51 16.11 10.47
N LYS A 339 32.14 16.95 11.44
CA LYS A 339 32.69 18.32 11.56
C LYS A 339 34.20 18.30 11.75
N GLY A 340 34.69 17.43 12.64
CA GLY A 340 36.14 17.26 12.87
C GLY A 340 36.88 16.78 11.62
N LYS A 341 36.29 15.83 10.90
CA LYS A 341 36.83 15.30 9.64
C LYS A 341 36.88 16.37 8.55
N ALA A 342 35.81 17.13 8.35
CA ALA A 342 35.74 18.19 7.34
C ALA A 342 36.80 19.28 7.56
N ILE A 343 37.02 19.70 8.82
CA ILE A 343 38.07 20.67 9.17
C ILE A 343 39.44 20.10 8.84
N LYS A 344 39.70 18.84 9.21
CA LYS A 344 40.99 18.19 8.95
C LYS A 344 41.25 18.05 7.45
N GLU A 345 40.26 17.62 6.67
CA GLU A 345 40.36 17.50 5.21
C GLU A 345 40.67 18.85 4.56
N ALA A 346 39.98 19.93 4.96
CA ALA A 346 40.25 21.27 4.45
C ALA A 346 41.67 21.75 4.81
N GLN A 347 42.18 21.41 6.00
CA GLN A 347 43.56 21.73 6.38
C GLN A 347 44.59 20.94 5.57
N ASP A 348 44.37 19.63 5.39
CA ASP A 348 45.28 18.74 4.67
C ASP A 348 45.37 19.11 3.17
N GLU A 349 44.29 19.66 2.60
CA GLU A 349 44.24 20.17 1.22
C GLU A 349 44.75 21.62 1.06
N GLY A 350 45.19 22.25 2.15
CA GLY A 350 45.67 23.64 2.15
C GLY A 350 44.56 24.70 2.02
N ARG A 351 43.28 24.33 2.17
CA ARG A 351 42.11 25.21 2.18
C ARG A 351 41.88 25.83 3.56
N PHE A 352 42.88 26.55 4.07
CA PHE A 352 42.88 27.07 5.45
C PHE A 352 41.76 28.08 5.75
N ASP A 353 41.42 28.95 4.79
CA ASP A 353 40.36 29.93 4.96
C ASP A 353 38.99 29.27 5.12
N GLU A 354 38.75 28.19 4.38
CA GLU A 354 37.52 27.40 4.50
C GLU A 354 37.49 26.64 5.83
N ALA A 355 38.60 26.01 6.22
CA ALA A 355 38.72 25.33 7.51
C ALA A 355 38.46 26.26 8.71
N ALA A 356 38.79 27.55 8.59
CA ALA A 356 38.54 28.56 9.62
C ALA A 356 37.06 28.96 9.73
N GLN A 357 36.27 28.80 8.66
CA GLN A 357 34.85 29.12 8.60
C GLN A 357 33.94 27.95 9.02
N LEU A 358 34.45 26.72 8.96
CA LEU A 358 33.72 25.53 9.40
C LEU A 358 33.43 25.56 10.91
N GLU A 359 32.26 25.04 11.29
CA GLU A 359 31.86 24.93 12.69
C GLU A 359 32.77 23.94 13.44
N LYS A 360 33.46 24.43 14.48
CA LYS A 360 34.38 23.61 15.26
C LYS A 360 33.62 22.75 16.27
N PRO A 361 33.85 21.42 16.27
CA PRO A 361 33.23 20.55 17.25
C PRO A 361 33.75 20.87 18.67
N GLU A 362 32.86 20.83 19.65
CA GLU A 362 33.19 21.15 21.05
C GLU A 362 34.20 20.14 21.63
N PRO A 363 35.37 20.57 22.15
CA PRO A 363 36.38 19.66 22.68
C PRO A 363 35.84 18.82 23.85
N GLY A 364 36.05 17.50 23.79
CA GLY A 364 35.65 16.55 24.85
C GLY A 364 34.19 16.14 24.81
N LYS A 365 33.36 16.72 23.93
CA LYS A 365 31.95 16.30 23.74
C LYS A 365 31.87 14.86 23.24
N ASP A 366 32.80 14.41 22.39
CA ASP A 366 32.87 13.04 21.88
C ASP A 366 33.01 12.00 23.01
N GLN A 367 33.84 12.27 24.02
CA GLN A 367 34.04 11.37 25.16
C GLN A 367 32.78 11.26 26.02
N THR A 368 32.07 12.38 26.22
CA THR A 368 30.79 12.40 26.93
C THR A 368 29.73 11.61 26.17
N LEU A 369 29.59 11.84 24.87
CA LEU A 369 28.65 11.13 24.01
C LEU A 369 28.94 9.62 23.99
N LYS A 370 30.21 9.22 23.84
CA LYS A 370 30.61 7.79 23.88
C LYS A 370 30.23 7.12 25.19
N LYS A 371 30.48 7.76 26.34
CA LYS A 371 30.06 7.23 27.65
C LYS A 371 28.55 7.08 27.78
N GLU A 372 27.78 8.04 27.26
CA GLU A 372 26.32 7.97 27.28
C GLU A 372 25.79 6.84 26.37
N ILE A 373 26.37 6.68 25.19
CA ILE A 373 26.06 5.57 24.26
C ILE A 373 26.38 4.23 24.91
N GLU A 374 27.56 4.07 25.50
CA GLU A 374 27.97 2.84 26.21
C GLU A 374 27.05 2.51 27.39
N ARG A 375 26.50 3.52 28.06
CA ARG A 375 25.50 3.36 29.13
C ARG A 375 24.13 2.95 28.58
N LEU A 376 23.65 3.58 27.51
CA LEU A 376 22.28 3.42 26.99
C LEU A 376 22.11 2.14 26.16
N ARG A 377 23.11 1.78 25.34
CA ARG A 377 23.06 0.64 24.43
C ARG A 377 22.70 -0.69 25.11
N PRO A 378 23.31 -1.11 26.23
CA PRO A 378 22.93 -2.36 26.90
C PRO A 378 21.51 -2.31 27.48
N ILE A 379 21.00 -1.14 27.87
CA ILE A 379 19.62 -0.98 28.37
C ILE A 379 18.63 -1.21 27.24
N VAL A 380 18.83 -0.55 26.09
CA VAL A 380 17.95 -0.69 24.91
C VAL A 380 17.97 -2.14 24.41
N ASN A 381 19.15 -2.75 24.32
CA ASN A 381 19.28 -4.16 23.90
C ASN A 381 18.55 -5.10 24.86
N LYS A 382 18.74 -4.93 26.17
CA LYS A 382 18.04 -5.75 27.18
C LYS A 382 16.53 -5.65 27.07
N LEU A 383 15.98 -4.43 26.94
CA LEU A 383 14.53 -4.23 26.80
C LEU A 383 13.97 -4.91 25.54
N LYS A 384 14.72 -4.84 24.44
CA LYS A 384 14.37 -5.50 23.17
C LYS A 384 14.38 -7.02 23.30
N ASP A 385 15.44 -7.58 23.90
CA ASP A 385 15.58 -9.02 24.08
C ASP A 385 14.50 -9.58 25.01
N GLU A 386 14.21 -8.89 26.12
CA GLU A 386 13.10 -9.24 27.00
C GLU A 386 11.74 -9.20 26.28
N ALA A 387 11.54 -8.23 25.38
CA ALA A 387 10.33 -8.16 24.57
C ALA A 387 10.20 -9.35 23.60
N TYR A 388 11.31 -9.78 23.01
CA TYR A 388 11.34 -10.97 22.17
C TYR A 388 11.04 -12.24 22.96
N GLU A 389 11.64 -12.40 24.14
CA GLU A 389 11.37 -13.56 25.00
C GLU A 389 9.90 -13.61 25.44
N ARG A 390 9.31 -12.48 25.84
CA ARG A 390 7.88 -12.41 26.17
C ARG A 390 6.98 -12.78 25.01
N GLY A 391 7.35 -12.37 23.80
CA GLY A 391 6.59 -12.69 22.58
C GLY A 391 6.74 -14.13 22.08
N LYS A 392 7.58 -14.97 22.71
CA LYS A 392 7.57 -16.42 22.45
C LYS A 392 6.38 -17.15 23.08
N ASP A 393 5.55 -16.46 23.86
CA ASP A 393 4.29 -17.00 24.35
C ASP A 393 3.10 -16.41 23.55
N PRO A 394 2.34 -17.23 22.79
CA PRO A 394 1.19 -16.76 22.03
C PRO A 394 0.08 -16.17 22.92
N LYS A 395 0.01 -16.52 24.22
CA LYS A 395 -0.93 -15.91 25.16
C LYS A 395 -0.57 -14.47 25.47
N ASN A 396 0.72 -14.15 25.57
CA ASN A 396 1.17 -12.77 25.75
C ASN A 396 0.84 -11.92 24.52
N ARG A 397 1.03 -12.48 23.31
CA ARG A 397 0.62 -11.82 22.05
C ARG A 397 -0.87 -11.50 22.03
N ALA A 398 -1.69 -12.48 22.38
CA ALA A 398 -3.14 -12.31 22.47
C ALA A 398 -3.54 -11.23 23.49
N LYS A 399 -2.97 -11.31 24.70
CA LYS A 399 -3.24 -10.34 25.76
C LYS A 399 -2.87 -8.91 25.35
N GLU A 400 -1.69 -8.71 24.76
CA GLU A 400 -1.23 -7.38 24.36
C GLU A 400 -2.06 -6.83 23.17
N ALA A 401 -2.51 -7.70 22.27
CA ALA A 401 -3.42 -7.34 21.19
C ALA A 401 -4.89 -7.16 21.64
N GLY A 402 -5.20 -7.34 22.93
CA GLY A 402 -6.55 -7.20 23.47
C GLY A 402 -7.54 -8.27 22.98
N ARG A 403 -7.05 -9.45 22.60
CA ARG A 403 -7.86 -10.58 22.12
C ARG A 403 -7.86 -11.73 23.12
N GLU A 404 -8.96 -12.48 23.15
CA GLU A 404 -9.01 -13.76 23.85
C GLU A 404 -8.11 -14.77 23.13
N TRP A 405 -7.35 -15.53 23.90
CA TRP A 405 -6.46 -16.57 23.37
C TRP A 405 -7.22 -17.88 23.25
N HIS A 406 -7.16 -18.49 22.06
CA HIS A 406 -7.65 -19.84 21.83
C HIS A 406 -6.51 -20.78 21.47
N GLU A 407 -6.68 -22.07 21.79
CA GLU A 407 -5.74 -23.10 21.35
C GLU A 407 -5.69 -23.13 19.82
N GLY A 408 -4.50 -22.97 19.26
CA GLY A 408 -4.29 -22.88 17.80
C GLY A 408 -4.14 -21.48 17.23
N ASP A 409 -4.36 -20.42 18.02
CA ASP A 409 -4.10 -19.03 17.59
C ASP A 409 -2.64 -18.78 17.19
N GLY A 410 -1.74 -19.70 17.57
CA GLY A 410 -0.35 -19.74 17.11
C GLY A 410 0.45 -18.49 17.46
N TYR A 411 1.62 -18.41 16.81
CA TYR A 411 2.50 -17.24 16.83
C TYR A 411 2.03 -16.15 15.89
#